data_AF-A0A0P1ACI4-F1
#
_entry.id   AF-A0A0P1ACI4-F1
#
_cell.length_a   1.000
_cell.length_b   1.000
_cell.length_c   1.000
_cell.angle_alpha   90.00
_cell.angle_beta   90.00
_cell.angle_gamma   90.00
#
_symmetry.space_group_name_H-M   'P 1'
#
loop_
_entity.id
_entity.type
_entity.pdbx_description
1 polymer ?
#
loop_
_entity_poly.entity_id
_entity_poly.type
_entity_poly.pdbx_seq_one_letter_code
_entity_poly.pdbx_strand_id
1 'polypeptide(L)'
;MTISRCFHLDVRWLACSGIAADEFVNTVRRRAKQAGLDLRRVPEYSSVSRVQIHPLIASVFLPLPVQISESFANVMTESLEFVLDDERIADRSGIGYGLGIEQESTSSKTKTQVRGHRRSPSANARMLLERWQQRGYKQFIHRHVHVFVRLIHDGLIWIPGYDYNCRGDGAANVTAANELFQKVCHTIASQCGENSCSDEVEACSR
;
A
#
# COMPACT_ATOMS: atom_id res chain seq x y z
N MET A 1 2.46 15.70 15.26
CA MET A 1 1.93 14.73 14.27
C MET A 1 0.41 14.71 14.34
N THR A 2 -0.28 15.38 13.42
CA THR A 2 -1.71 15.18 13.20
C THR A 2 -1.88 13.85 12.47
N ILE A 3 -2.24 12.79 13.19
CA ILE A 3 -2.52 11.49 12.59
C ILE A 3 -3.76 11.64 11.72
N SER A 4 -3.58 11.84 10.42
CA SER A 4 -4.65 11.70 9.45
C SER A 4 -4.96 10.21 9.33
N ARG A 5 -6.14 9.79 9.78
CA ARG A 5 -6.63 8.41 9.62
C ARG A 5 -7.51 8.34 8.38
N CYS A 6 -7.30 7.32 7.56
CA CYS A 6 -8.23 6.96 6.50
C CYS A 6 -9.36 6.10 7.09
N PHE A 7 -10.59 6.30 6.62
CA PHE A 7 -11.74 5.50 7.02
C PHE A 7 -12.40 4.89 5.78
N HIS A 8 -12.66 3.58 5.84
CA HIS A 8 -13.32 2.87 4.76
C HIS A 8 -14.81 2.70 5.07
N LEU A 9 -15.65 3.11 4.12
CA LEU A 9 -17.10 2.89 4.15
C LEU A 9 -17.46 1.95 2.99
N ASP A 10 -17.84 0.73 3.31
CA ASP A 10 -18.37 -0.22 2.33
C ASP A 10 -19.91 -0.16 2.33
N VAL A 11 -20.48 0.06 1.16
CA VAL A 11 -21.92 0.17 0.96
C VAL A 11 -22.34 -0.88 -0.07
N ARG A 12 -23.10 -1.88 0.39
CA ARG A 12 -23.56 -2.99 -0.43
C ARG A 12 -25.07 -2.96 -0.58
N TRP A 13 -25.55 -3.20 -1.78
CA TRP A 13 -26.97 -3.33 -2.10
C TRP A 13 -27.20 -4.59 -2.94
N LEU A 14 -28.30 -5.31 -2.67
CA LEU A 14 -28.72 -6.45 -3.47
C LEU A 14 -29.57 -6.02 -4.68
N ALA A 15 -30.37 -4.98 -4.51
CA ALA A 15 -31.15 -4.36 -5.58
C ALA A 15 -31.30 -2.86 -5.29
N CYS A 16 -30.98 -2.00 -6.27
CA CYS A 16 -31.27 -0.58 -6.22
C CYS A 16 -31.40 0.00 -7.63
N SER A 17 -32.06 1.16 -7.76
CA SER A 17 -31.95 1.98 -8.95
C SER A 17 -30.59 2.69 -8.94
N GLY A 18 -29.85 2.64 -10.06
CA GLY A 18 -28.55 3.32 -10.16
C GLY A 18 -28.64 4.81 -9.84
N ILE A 19 -29.75 5.47 -10.20
CA ILE A 19 -30.00 6.88 -9.89
C ILE A 19 -30.09 7.09 -8.37
N ALA A 20 -30.81 6.22 -7.66
CA ALA A 20 -30.96 6.34 -6.20
C ALA A 20 -29.62 6.09 -5.48
N ALA A 21 -28.81 5.14 -5.96
CA ALA A 21 -27.47 4.91 -5.42
C ALA A 21 -26.54 6.10 -5.67
N ASP A 22 -26.56 6.67 -6.87
CA ASP A 22 -25.76 7.86 -7.20
C ASP A 22 -26.19 9.08 -6.36
N GLU A 23 -27.49 9.30 -6.16
CA GLU A 23 -28.00 10.36 -5.27
C GLU A 23 -27.57 10.17 -3.81
N PHE A 24 -27.62 8.93 -3.33
CA PHE A 24 -27.13 8.58 -1.99
C PHE A 24 -25.64 8.91 -1.85
N VAL A 25 -24.79 8.40 -2.74
CA VAL A 25 -23.33 8.64 -2.70
C VAL A 25 -23.00 10.13 -2.79
N ASN A 26 -23.67 10.88 -3.68
CA ASN A 26 -23.48 12.31 -3.81
C ASN A 26 -23.90 13.08 -2.55
N THR A 27 -24.99 12.65 -1.90
CA THR A 27 -25.45 13.23 -0.65
C THR A 27 -24.47 13.00 0.48
N VAL A 28 -23.99 11.76 0.64
CA VAL A 28 -22.97 11.40 1.65
C VAL A 28 -21.69 12.22 1.42
N ARG A 29 -21.22 12.33 0.18
CA ARG A 29 -20.05 13.16 -0.18
C ARG A 29 -20.24 14.62 0.20
N ARG A 30 -21.40 15.20 -0.11
CA ARG A 30 -21.70 16.60 0.25
C ARG A 30 -21.69 16.80 1.77
N ARG A 31 -22.26 15.86 2.54
CA ARG A 31 -22.26 15.91 4.01
C ARG A 31 -20.86 15.74 4.59
N ALA A 32 -20.06 14.83 4.04
CA ALA A 32 -18.66 14.65 4.42
C ALA A 32 -17.88 15.97 4.22
N LYS A 33 -18.03 16.61 3.05
CA LYS A 33 -17.38 17.90 2.78
C LYS A 33 -17.82 19.00 3.74
N GLN A 34 -19.10 19.06 4.11
CA GLN A 34 -19.61 19.99 5.13
C GLN A 34 -18.99 19.74 6.52
N ALA A 35 -18.64 18.50 6.83
CA ALA A 35 -17.94 18.13 8.05
C ALA A 35 -16.40 18.25 7.96
N GLY A 36 -15.87 18.78 6.84
CA GLY A 36 -14.42 18.90 6.61
C GLY A 36 -13.73 17.58 6.26
N LEU A 37 -14.48 16.56 5.84
CA LEU A 37 -13.95 15.27 5.40
C LEU A 37 -13.94 15.19 3.87
N ASP A 38 -12.85 14.67 3.30
CA ASP A 38 -12.82 14.30 1.88
C ASP A 38 -13.31 12.85 1.71
N LEU A 39 -14.35 12.66 0.90
CA LEU A 39 -14.87 11.34 0.59
C LEU A 39 -14.50 10.95 -0.84
N ARG A 40 -13.68 9.90 -0.95
CA ARG A 40 -13.22 9.37 -2.23
C ARG A 40 -13.82 8.00 -2.50
N ARG A 41 -14.27 7.79 -3.74
CA ARG A 41 -14.57 6.45 -4.24
C ARG A 41 -13.24 5.78 -4.56
N VAL A 42 -12.98 4.67 -3.89
CA VAL A 42 -11.81 3.84 -4.12
C VAL A 42 -12.25 2.52 -4.75
N PRO A 43 -11.44 1.94 -5.63
CA PRO A 43 -11.75 0.63 -6.20
C PRO A 43 -11.59 -0.46 -5.14
N GLU A 44 -12.35 -1.54 -5.27
CA GLU A 44 -12.32 -2.66 -4.33
C GLU A 44 -10.91 -3.26 -4.17
N TYR A 45 -10.10 -3.22 -5.23
CA TYR A 45 -8.73 -3.74 -5.21
C TYR A 45 -7.79 -3.00 -4.23
N SER A 46 -8.16 -1.80 -3.79
CA SER A 46 -7.42 -1.10 -2.72
C SER A 46 -7.50 -1.88 -1.40
N SER A 47 -8.58 -2.60 -1.12
CA SER A 47 -8.82 -3.24 0.18
C SER A 47 -8.31 -4.68 0.31
N VAL A 48 -7.61 -5.18 -0.70
CA VAL A 48 -7.30 -6.62 -0.87
C VAL A 48 -5.82 -6.82 -1.14
N SER A 49 -5.28 -7.91 -0.58
CA SER A 49 -3.84 -8.22 -0.64
C SER A 49 -3.29 -8.35 -2.06
N ARG A 50 -4.11 -8.80 -3.01
CA ARG A 50 -3.69 -9.04 -4.39
C ARG A 50 -3.70 -7.76 -5.22
N VAL A 51 -2.57 -7.38 -5.80
CA VAL A 51 -2.44 -6.18 -6.65
C VAL A 51 -2.99 -6.43 -8.06
N GLN A 52 -2.83 -7.65 -8.59
CA GLN A 52 -3.24 -8.04 -9.95
C GLN A 52 -4.73 -8.43 -10.07
N ILE A 53 -5.63 -7.59 -9.62
CA ILE A 53 -7.08 -7.88 -9.71
C ILE A 53 -7.66 -7.44 -11.05
N HIS A 54 -7.08 -6.41 -11.65
CA HIS A 54 -7.56 -5.87 -12.92
C HIS A 54 -6.49 -5.98 -14.02
N PRO A 55 -6.75 -6.66 -15.14
CA PRO A 55 -5.75 -6.92 -16.18
C PRO A 55 -5.24 -5.66 -16.89
N LEU A 56 -5.99 -4.56 -16.83
CA LEU A 56 -5.61 -3.28 -17.44
C LEU A 56 -4.91 -2.30 -16.48
N ILE A 57 -4.67 -2.71 -15.24
CA ILE A 57 -3.98 -1.87 -14.26
C ILE A 57 -2.55 -2.38 -14.12
N ALA A 58 -1.64 -1.69 -14.80
CA ALA A 58 -0.21 -1.91 -14.65
C ALA A 58 0.26 -1.15 -13.41
N SER A 59 0.47 -1.90 -12.33
CA SER A 59 1.26 -1.40 -11.21
C SER A 59 2.73 -1.28 -11.64
N VAL A 60 3.51 -0.50 -10.91
CA VAL A 60 4.95 -0.35 -11.14
C VAL A 60 5.68 -0.74 -9.86
N PHE A 61 6.63 -1.66 -9.98
CA PHE A 61 7.51 -2.02 -8.87
C PHE A 61 8.77 -1.15 -8.93
N LEU A 62 9.05 -0.48 -7.82
CA LEU A 62 10.26 0.32 -7.61
C LEU A 62 11.09 -0.37 -6.52
N PRO A 63 12.29 -0.87 -6.85
CA PRO A 63 13.18 -1.47 -5.86
C PRO A 63 13.52 -0.46 -4.75
N LEU A 64 13.44 -0.91 -3.50
CA LEU A 64 13.75 -0.09 -2.34
C LEU A 64 14.61 -0.90 -1.36
N PRO A 65 15.84 -0.45 -1.04
CA PRO A 65 16.65 -1.10 -0.02
C PRO A 65 15.91 -1.21 1.31
N VAL A 66 16.04 -2.37 1.97
CA VAL A 66 15.36 -2.68 3.24
C VAL A 66 15.66 -1.60 4.29
N GLN A 67 16.89 -1.08 4.30
CA GLN A 67 17.39 -0.08 5.23
C GLN A 67 16.65 1.25 5.16
N ILE A 68 16.11 1.62 3.98
CA ILE A 68 15.41 2.89 3.80
C ILE A 68 13.89 2.74 3.85
N SER A 69 13.35 1.51 3.90
CA SER A 69 11.90 1.29 3.86
C SER A 69 11.15 2.01 5.00
N GLU A 70 11.65 1.92 6.22
CA GLU A 70 11.02 2.56 7.39
C GLU A 70 11.15 4.08 7.37
N SER A 71 12.32 4.62 7.01
CA SER A 71 12.52 6.07 6.90
C SER A 71 11.71 6.65 5.74
N PHE A 72 11.61 5.92 4.62
CA PHE A 72 10.81 6.30 3.47
C PHE A 72 9.31 6.35 3.79
N ALA A 73 8.80 5.46 4.66
CA ALA A 73 7.41 5.53 5.14
C ALA A 73 7.12 6.88 5.83
N ASN A 74 8.05 7.40 6.62
CA ASN A 74 7.89 8.70 7.27
C ASN A 74 7.91 9.82 6.23
N VAL A 75 8.85 9.80 5.29
CA VAL A 75 8.94 10.80 4.21
C VAL A 75 7.69 10.81 3.33
N MET A 76 7.10 9.63 3.05
CA MET A 76 5.83 9.54 2.35
C MET A 76 4.73 10.33 3.08
N THR A 77 4.64 10.18 4.40
CA THR A 77 3.58 10.82 5.20
C THR A 77 3.83 12.31 5.50
N GLU A 78 5.09 12.72 5.66
CA GLU A 78 5.45 14.07 6.09
C GLU A 78 5.67 15.02 4.91
N SER A 79 6.29 14.55 3.83
CA SER A 79 6.74 15.39 2.72
C SER A 79 5.96 15.17 1.43
N LEU A 80 5.46 13.94 1.22
CA LEU A 80 4.77 13.55 -0.02
C LEU A 80 3.25 13.41 0.17
N GLU A 81 2.70 13.91 1.27
CA GLU A 81 1.25 13.99 1.54
C GLU A 81 0.51 12.65 1.42
N PHE A 82 1.20 11.53 1.63
CA PHE A 82 0.54 10.24 1.77
C PHE A 82 -0.09 10.09 3.14
N VAL A 83 -1.14 9.28 3.20
CA VAL A 83 -1.83 8.90 4.42
C VAL A 83 -1.78 7.39 4.52
N LEU A 84 -1.45 6.88 5.71
CA LEU A 84 -1.53 5.46 5.99
C LEU A 84 -2.99 5.01 5.89
N ASP A 85 -3.22 4.09 4.97
CA ASP A 85 -4.54 3.56 4.67
C ASP A 85 -4.78 2.23 5.39
N ASP A 86 -3.80 1.32 5.31
CA ASP A 86 -3.90 -0.02 5.87
C ASP A 86 -2.52 -0.64 6.16
N GLU A 87 -2.47 -1.60 7.07
CA GLU A 87 -1.28 -2.42 7.35
C GLU A 87 -1.70 -3.89 7.49
N ARG A 88 -1.23 -4.74 6.57
CA ARG A 88 -1.67 -6.15 6.53
C ARG A 88 -0.54 -7.11 6.18
N ILE A 89 -0.70 -8.35 6.63
CA ILE A 89 0.05 -9.49 6.09
C ILE A 89 -0.78 -10.07 4.94
N ALA A 90 -0.19 -10.17 3.75
CA ALA A 90 -0.87 -10.73 2.59
C ALA A 90 -1.37 -12.15 2.82
N ASP A 91 -2.51 -12.51 2.23
CA ASP A 91 -3.14 -13.83 2.32
C ASP A 91 -2.30 -14.93 1.65
N ARG A 92 -2.68 -16.21 1.79
CA ARG A 92 -1.89 -17.36 1.26
C ARG A 92 -1.57 -17.26 -0.24
N SER A 93 -2.36 -16.46 -0.97
CA SER A 93 -2.17 -16.14 -2.39
C SER A 93 -1.07 -15.12 -2.67
N GLY A 94 -0.46 -14.53 -1.64
CA GLY A 94 0.56 -13.49 -1.73
C GLY A 94 0.01 -12.12 -2.14
N ILE A 95 0.93 -11.17 -2.33
CA ILE A 95 0.61 -9.80 -2.80
C ILE A 95 0.33 -9.80 -4.32
N GLY A 96 0.83 -10.83 -5.03
CA GLY A 96 0.70 -10.98 -6.48
C GLY A 96 1.60 -10.01 -7.25
N TYR A 97 2.65 -10.54 -7.89
CA TYR A 97 3.56 -9.82 -8.80
C TYR A 97 4.68 -10.70 -9.41
N GLY A 98 4.71 -12.00 -9.14
CA GLY A 98 5.89 -12.82 -9.44
C GLY A 98 7.12 -12.53 -8.56
N LEU A 99 7.01 -11.60 -7.59
CA LEU A 99 8.07 -11.18 -6.65
C LEU A 99 8.33 -12.19 -5.51
N GLY A 100 8.33 -13.49 -5.79
CA GLY A 100 8.87 -14.48 -4.84
C GLY A 100 8.11 -14.70 -3.52
N ILE A 101 6.95 -14.06 -3.29
CA ILE A 101 6.00 -14.56 -2.27
C ILE A 101 5.35 -15.80 -2.87
N GLU A 102 6.08 -16.91 -2.84
CA GLU A 102 5.60 -18.20 -3.28
C GLU A 102 4.24 -18.46 -2.62
N GLN A 103 3.25 -18.76 -3.46
CA GLN A 103 2.08 -19.48 -3.01
C GLN A 103 2.61 -20.68 -2.22
N GLU A 104 2.25 -20.82 -0.94
CA GLU A 104 2.58 -22.03 -0.19
C GLU A 104 2.09 -23.21 -1.04
N SER A 105 3.03 -23.88 -1.69
CA SER A 105 2.72 -25.02 -2.53
C SER A 105 2.17 -26.07 -1.58
N THR A 106 0.94 -26.49 -1.82
CA THR A 106 0.33 -27.62 -1.12
C THR A 106 0.99 -28.94 -1.51
N SER A 107 2.21 -28.94 -2.08
CA SER A 107 2.97 -30.15 -2.34
C SER A 107 3.50 -30.71 -1.02
N SER A 108 2.68 -31.57 -0.44
CA SER A 108 3.11 -32.77 0.28
C SER A 108 4.32 -32.59 1.20
N LYS A 109 4.18 -31.79 2.25
CA LYS A 109 4.95 -32.05 3.48
C LYS A 109 4.01 -32.69 4.48
N THR A 110 4.28 -33.97 4.71
CA THR A 110 3.75 -34.83 5.77
C THR A 110 3.40 -33.99 6.99
N LYS A 111 2.12 -34.02 7.39
CA LYS A 111 1.66 -33.48 8.67
C LYS A 111 2.35 -34.28 9.77
N THR A 112 3.57 -33.91 10.14
CA THR A 112 4.11 -34.27 11.45
C THR A 112 3.24 -33.53 12.44
N GLN A 113 2.29 -34.25 13.05
CA GLN A 113 1.54 -33.76 14.19
C GLN A 113 2.54 -33.42 15.31
N VAL A 114 3.00 -32.17 15.34
CA VAL A 114 3.64 -31.62 16.53
C VAL A 114 2.52 -31.41 17.54
N ARG A 115 2.27 -32.46 18.32
CA ARG A 115 1.45 -32.42 19.51
C ARG A 115 1.91 -31.27 20.41
N GLY A 116 1.05 -30.29 20.61
CA GLY A 116 0.78 -29.71 21.92
C GLY A 116 1.89 -28.96 22.67
N HIS A 117 2.95 -28.46 22.03
CA HIS A 117 3.84 -27.50 22.71
C HIS A 117 3.34 -26.08 22.46
N ARG A 118 2.75 -25.46 23.49
CA ARG A 118 2.51 -24.01 23.52
C ARG A 118 3.85 -23.32 23.26
N ARG A 119 4.05 -22.84 22.04
CA ARG A 119 5.24 -22.06 21.67
C ARG A 119 5.32 -20.85 22.60
N SER A 120 6.53 -20.51 23.02
CA SER A 120 6.74 -19.33 23.87
C SER A 120 6.22 -18.07 23.17
N PRO A 121 5.77 -17.05 23.92
CA PRO A 121 5.39 -15.77 23.34
C PRO A 121 6.50 -15.16 22.45
N SER A 122 7.76 -15.34 22.82
CA SER A 122 8.93 -14.90 22.04
C SER A 122 9.08 -15.63 20.70
N ALA A 123 8.85 -16.94 20.66
CA ALA A 123 8.88 -17.71 19.42
C ALA A 123 7.74 -17.32 18.47
N ASN A 124 6.56 -17.01 19.03
CA ASN A 124 5.43 -16.51 18.25
C ASN A 124 5.70 -15.10 17.71
N ALA A 125 6.26 -14.20 18.52
CA ALA A 125 6.64 -12.86 18.09
C ALA A 125 7.68 -12.90 16.96
N ARG A 126 8.68 -13.77 17.07
CA ARG A 126 9.71 -13.92 16.02
C ARG A 126 9.12 -14.42 14.70
N MET A 127 8.24 -15.42 14.75
CA MET A 127 7.55 -15.91 13.53
C MET A 127 6.62 -14.86 12.92
N LEU A 128 5.96 -14.03 13.74
CA LEU A 128 5.13 -12.94 13.23
C LEU A 128 5.98 -11.89 12.52
N LEU A 129 7.15 -11.56 13.08
CA LEU A 129 8.11 -10.65 12.46
C LEU A 129 8.66 -11.20 11.13
N GLU A 130 9.07 -12.47 11.11
CA GLU A 130 9.52 -13.17 9.90
C GLU A 130 8.42 -13.18 8.82
N ARG A 131 7.16 -13.43 9.21
CA ARG A 131 6.02 -13.35 8.27
C ARG A 131 5.76 -11.94 7.79
N TRP A 132 5.94 -10.94 8.65
CA TRP A 132 5.79 -9.54 8.27
C TRP A 132 6.86 -9.12 7.28
N GLN A 133 8.11 -9.54 7.48
CA GLN A 133 9.20 -9.30 6.53
C GLN A 133 8.94 -9.97 5.18
N GLN A 134 8.34 -11.16 5.17
CA GLN A 134 8.09 -11.88 3.92
C GLN A 134 6.83 -11.42 3.18
N ARG A 135 5.80 -10.98 3.92
CA ARG A 135 4.42 -10.86 3.39
C ARG A 135 3.66 -9.63 3.89
N GLY A 136 4.22 -8.91 4.84
CA GLY A 136 3.67 -7.67 5.35
C GLY A 136 3.78 -6.56 4.30
N TYR A 137 2.75 -5.73 4.25
CA TYR A 137 2.78 -4.51 3.47
C TYR A 137 2.05 -3.39 4.21
N LYS A 138 2.51 -2.17 3.99
CA LYS A 138 1.84 -0.95 4.41
C LYS A 138 1.26 -0.27 3.19
N GLN A 139 -0.04 -0.02 3.19
CA GLN A 139 -0.72 0.68 2.12
C GLN A 139 -0.89 2.15 2.47
N PHE A 140 -0.60 2.99 1.49
CA PHE A 140 -0.75 4.43 1.57
C PHE A 140 -1.63 4.93 0.43
N ILE A 141 -2.39 5.99 0.70
CA ILE A 141 -3.19 6.72 -0.28
C ILE A 141 -2.73 8.18 -0.29
N HIS A 142 -2.61 8.78 -1.47
CA HIS A 142 -2.25 10.20 -1.56
C HIS A 142 -3.46 11.11 -1.27
N ARG A 143 -3.26 12.23 -0.57
CA ARG A 143 -4.35 13.15 -0.19
C ARG A 143 -5.09 13.74 -1.38
N HIS A 144 -4.41 14.03 -2.47
CA HIS A 144 -4.98 14.81 -3.58
C HIS A 144 -4.94 14.10 -4.94
N VAL A 145 -4.17 13.02 -5.05
CA VAL A 145 -3.90 12.34 -6.32
C VAL A 145 -4.46 10.94 -6.22
N HIS A 146 -5.06 10.44 -7.30
CA HIS A 146 -5.64 9.10 -7.32
C HIS A 146 -4.53 8.06 -7.52
N VAL A 147 -3.80 7.77 -6.46
CA VAL A 147 -2.76 6.74 -6.44
C VAL A 147 -2.77 6.03 -5.11
N PHE A 148 -2.48 4.74 -5.17
CA PHE A 148 -2.19 3.90 -4.00
C PHE A 148 -0.76 3.42 -4.08
N VAL A 149 -0.14 3.30 -2.92
CA VAL A 149 1.23 2.83 -2.82
C VAL A 149 1.29 1.73 -1.78
N ARG A 150 1.95 0.61 -2.09
CA ARG A 150 2.23 -0.44 -1.12
C ARG A 150 3.72 -0.51 -0.87
N LEU A 151 4.11 -0.26 0.36
CA LEU A 151 5.47 -0.50 0.82
C LEU A 151 5.57 -1.96 1.27
N ILE A 152 6.44 -2.71 0.59
CA ILE A 152 6.82 -4.08 0.94
C ILE A 152 8.27 -4.08 1.42
N HIS A 153 8.75 -5.23 1.89
CA HIS A 153 10.08 -5.35 2.50
C HIS A 153 11.23 -4.90 1.57
N ASP A 154 11.14 -5.20 0.28
CA ASP A 154 12.19 -4.98 -0.72
C ASP A 154 11.83 -3.93 -1.79
N GLY A 155 10.73 -3.19 -1.58
CA GLY A 155 10.28 -2.28 -2.61
C GLY A 155 9.00 -1.52 -2.35
N LEU A 156 8.69 -0.68 -3.31
CA LEU A 156 7.49 0.12 -3.38
C LEU A 156 6.68 -0.30 -4.61
N ILE A 157 5.42 -0.66 -4.41
CA ILE A 157 4.49 -0.92 -5.50
C ILE A 157 3.62 0.32 -5.70
N TRP A 158 3.81 0.99 -6.82
CA TRP A 158 2.95 2.08 -7.27
C TRP A 158 1.73 1.52 -7.99
N ILE A 159 0.53 1.87 -7.53
CA ILE A 159 -0.73 1.39 -8.08
C ILE A 159 -1.51 2.60 -8.58
N PRO A 160 -1.68 2.77 -9.90
CA PRO A 160 -2.45 3.87 -10.44
C PRO A 160 -3.92 3.74 -10.01
N GLY A 161 -4.50 4.86 -9.60
CA GLY A 161 -5.92 4.97 -9.30
C GLY A 161 -6.64 5.79 -10.37
N TYR A 162 -7.95 5.57 -10.46
CA TYR A 162 -8.82 6.36 -11.31
C TYR A 162 -9.63 7.34 -10.46
N ASP A 163 -9.86 8.53 -11.00
CA ASP A 163 -10.89 9.39 -10.44
C ASP A 163 -12.25 8.97 -10.96
N TYR A 164 -12.94 8.15 -10.17
CA TYR A 164 -14.30 7.70 -10.48
C TYR A 164 -15.31 8.86 -10.48
N ASN A 165 -14.99 10.01 -9.87
CA ASN A 165 -15.88 11.16 -9.74
C ASN A 165 -15.75 12.17 -10.89
N CYS A 166 -14.63 12.21 -11.60
CA CYS A 166 -14.45 13.16 -12.69
C CYS A 166 -15.09 12.65 -13.99
N ARG A 167 -16.01 13.44 -14.54
CA ARG A 167 -16.60 13.24 -15.87
C ARG A 167 -15.75 13.82 -17.02
N GLY A 168 -14.56 14.36 -16.77
CA GLY A 168 -13.77 15.03 -17.82
C GLY A 168 -12.29 15.35 -17.56
N ASP A 169 -11.84 15.50 -16.30
CA ASP A 169 -10.47 15.98 -16.00
C ASP A 169 -9.41 14.87 -15.85
N GLY A 170 -9.53 13.78 -16.62
CA GLY A 170 -8.59 12.67 -16.56
C GLY A 170 -7.14 13.09 -16.85
N ALA A 171 -6.93 14.08 -17.72
CA ALA A 171 -5.61 14.55 -18.10
C ALA A 171 -4.87 15.26 -16.95
N ALA A 172 -5.56 16.09 -16.17
CA ALA A 172 -4.96 16.81 -15.05
C ALA A 172 -4.49 15.86 -13.94
N ASN A 173 -5.28 14.83 -13.64
CA ASN A 173 -4.92 13.80 -12.68
C ASN A 173 -3.73 12.96 -13.17
N VAL A 174 -3.64 12.65 -14.46
CA VAL A 174 -2.50 11.93 -15.04
C VAL A 174 -1.21 12.75 -14.92
N THR A 175 -1.26 14.06 -15.23
CA THR A 175 -0.09 14.94 -15.07
C THR A 175 0.35 15.02 -13.61
N ALA A 176 -0.58 15.24 -12.68
CA ALA A 176 -0.27 15.29 -11.25
C ALA A 176 0.29 13.95 -10.72
N ALA A 177 -0.23 12.82 -11.19
CA ALA A 177 0.28 11.50 -10.85
C ALA A 177 1.71 11.28 -11.39
N ASN A 178 2.00 11.73 -12.60
CA ASN A 178 3.35 11.65 -13.18
C ASN A 178 4.34 12.54 -12.42
N GLU A 179 3.98 13.77 -12.07
CA GLU A 179 4.82 14.65 -11.27
C GLU A 179 5.10 14.06 -9.88
N LEU A 180 4.08 13.50 -9.23
CA LEU A 180 4.22 12.82 -7.94
C LEU A 180 5.12 11.57 -8.07
N PHE A 181 4.96 10.79 -9.13
CA PHE A 181 5.79 9.62 -9.40
C PHE A 181 7.26 10.02 -9.57
N GLN A 182 7.55 11.09 -10.31
CA GLN A 182 8.92 11.60 -10.45
C GLN A 182 9.50 12.08 -9.12
N LYS A 183 8.72 12.77 -8.28
CA LYS A 183 9.14 13.17 -6.93
C LYS A 183 9.47 11.96 -6.06
N VAL A 184 8.65 10.92 -6.10
CA VAL A 184 8.90 9.65 -5.41
C VAL A 184 10.22 9.03 -5.87
N CYS A 185 10.42 8.88 -7.18
CA CYS A 185 11.64 8.32 -7.74
C CYS A 185 12.89 9.12 -7.35
N HIS A 186 12.83 10.45 -7.41
CA HIS A 186 13.93 11.32 -6.97
C HIS A 186 14.23 11.15 -5.48
N THR A 187 13.19 11.06 -4.64
CA THR A 187 13.35 10.88 -3.18
C THR A 187 13.99 9.54 -2.84
N ILE A 188 13.61 8.48 -3.56
CA ILE A 188 14.24 7.16 -3.43
C ILE A 188 15.72 7.25 -3.83
N ALA A 189 16.02 7.88 -4.97
CA ALA A 189 17.39 8.03 -5.45
C ALA A 189 18.27 8.83 -4.47
N SER A 190 17.77 9.92 -3.88
CA SER A 190 18.51 10.71 -2.90
C SER A 190 18.81 9.92 -1.63
N GLN A 191 17.84 9.17 -1.10
CA GLN A 191 18.06 8.36 0.11
C GLN A 191 19.00 7.17 -0.13
N CYS A 192 18.98 6.58 -1.32
CA CYS A 192 19.94 5.55 -1.69
C CYS A 192 21.37 6.11 -1.79
N GLY A 193 21.54 7.33 -2.31
CA GLY A 193 22.85 7.98 -2.43
C GLY A 193 23.48 8.36 -1.09
N GLU A 194 22.69 8.86 -0.15
CA GLU A 194 23.16 9.26 1.19
C GLU A 194 23.68 8.06 2.01
N ASN A 195 23.03 6.89 1.88
CA ASN A 195 23.44 5.69 2.61
C ASN A 195 24.72 5.05 2.05
N SER A 196 24.98 5.15 0.73
CA SER A 196 26.24 4.64 0.15
C SER A 196 27.50 5.38 0.64
N CYS A 197 27.35 6.61 1.15
CA CYS A 197 28.46 7.41 1.66
C CYS A 197 28.79 7.09 3.14
N SER A 198 27.89 6.39 3.84
CA SER A 198 28.10 6.00 5.25
C SER A 198 28.91 4.70 5.38
N ASP A 199 28.83 3.80 4.39
CA ASP A 199 29.54 2.52 4.41
C ASP A 199 31.04 2.64 4.03
N GLU A 200 31.46 3.70 3.32
CA GLU A 200 32.88 3.90 2.96
C GLU A 200 33.73 4.46 4.11
N VAL A 201 33.12 5.09 5.11
CA VAL A 201 33.85 5.69 6.24
C VAL A 201 34.27 4.64 7.28
N GLU A 202 33.53 3.52 7.38
CA GLU A 202 33.87 2.44 8.33
C GLU A 202 34.95 1.48 7.79
N ALA A 203 35.19 1.48 6.47
CA ALA A 203 36.22 0.64 5.83
C ALA A 203 37.64 1.26 5.86
N CYS A 204 37.79 2.56 6.13
CA CYS A 204 39.09 3.23 6.23
C CYS A 204 39.62 3.39 7.66
N SER A 205 38.93 2.84 8.68
CA SER A 205 39.32 2.96 10.09
C SER A 205 39.63 1.62 10.79
N ARG A 206 40.06 0.59 10.05
CA ARG A 206 40.62 -0.65 10.62
C ARG A 206 42.00 -0.97 10.05
#